data_AF-A0A517Z1P0-F1
#
_entry.id   AF-A0A517Z1P0-F1
#
_cell.length_a   1.000
_cell.length_b   1.000
_cell.length_c   1.000
_cell.angle_alpha   90.00
_cell.angle_beta   90.00
_cell.angle_gamma   90.00
#
_symmetry.space_group_name_H-M   'P 1'
#
loop_
_entity.id
_entity.type
_entity.pdbx_description
1 polymer ?
#
loop_
_entity_poly.entity_id
_entity_poly.type
_entity_poly.pdbx_seq_one_letter_code
_entity_poly.pdbx_strand_id
1 'polypeptide(L)'
;MNALLTKLYNDEAGFIVSAELVLVSTIAVLGLVVGLSELAININNELEDVGSAFSSVQQSYEYGGTWGCKAGFSGSGFEDHPDLCSDECDIR
;
A
#
# COMPACT_ATOMS: atom_id res chain seq x y z
N MET A 1 22.31 -16.28 55.18
CA MET A 1 21.07 -16.19 54.38
C MET A 1 20.55 -14.75 54.27
N ASN A 2 20.60 -13.95 55.34
CA ASN A 2 20.07 -12.57 55.33
C ASN A 2 20.75 -11.64 54.30
N ALA A 3 22.06 -11.72 54.11
CA ALA A 3 22.77 -10.81 53.19
C ALA A 3 22.34 -10.94 51.71
N LEU A 4 21.91 -12.13 51.28
CA LEU A 4 21.45 -12.36 49.91
C LEU A 4 20.02 -11.85 49.73
N LEU A 5 19.16 -12.07 50.72
CA LEU A 5 17.79 -11.52 50.76
C LEU A 5 17.79 -9.99 50.83
N THR A 6 18.69 -9.37 51.61
CA THR A 6 18.85 -7.91 51.67
C THR A 6 19.43 -7.33 50.39
N LYS A 7 20.31 -8.06 49.69
CA LYS A 7 20.79 -7.65 48.37
C LYS A 7 19.68 -7.67 47.33
N LEU A 8 18.86 -8.72 47.28
CA LEU A 8 17.72 -8.81 46.36
C LEU A 8 16.63 -7.78 46.67
N TYR A 9 16.40 -7.46 47.94
CA TYR A 9 15.42 -6.45 48.35
C TYR A 9 15.86 -5.01 48.01
N ASN A 10 17.17 -4.75 47.98
CA ASN A 10 17.76 -3.47 47.60
C ASN A 10 18.27 -3.46 46.14
N ASP A 11 17.92 -4.49 45.35
CA ASP A 11 18.34 -4.60 43.95
C ASP A 11 17.37 -3.82 43.04
N GLU A 12 17.59 -2.50 42.98
CA GLU A 12 16.85 -1.58 42.09
C GLU A 12 17.25 -1.75 40.62
N ALA A 13 18.34 -2.47 40.30
CA ALA A 13 18.79 -2.67 38.93
C ALA A 13 17.87 -3.59 38.13
N GLY A 14 17.09 -4.46 38.80
CA GLY A 14 16.13 -5.36 38.18
C GLY A 14 14.74 -4.75 37.92
N PHE A 15 14.34 -3.71 38.66
CA PHE A 15 13.01 -3.10 38.57
C PHE A 15 12.90 -2.05 37.45
N ILE A 16 14.01 -1.37 37.13
CA ILE A 16 14.07 -0.26 36.15
C ILE A 16 13.90 -0.74 34.69
N VAL A 17 14.12 -2.02 34.36
CA VAL A 17 14.14 -2.47 32.95
C VAL A 17 12.75 -2.84 32.39
N SER A 18 11.72 -2.99 33.22
CA SER A 18 10.44 -3.56 32.77
C SER A 18 9.47 -2.51 32.18
N ALA A 19 9.09 -1.50 32.96
CA ALA A 19 8.01 -0.59 32.54
C ALA A 19 8.45 0.42 31.48
N GLU A 20 9.66 0.97 31.60
CA GLU A 20 10.20 1.97 30.67
C GLU A 20 10.47 1.38 29.28
N LEU A 21 11.02 0.17 29.21
CA LEU A 21 11.25 -0.53 27.94
C LEU A 21 9.92 -0.91 27.25
N VAL A 22 8.91 -1.29 28.04
CA VAL A 22 7.56 -1.54 27.52
C VAL A 22 6.94 -0.24 26.98
N LEU A 23 7.10 0.88 27.67
CA LEU A 23 6.65 2.18 27.19
C LEU A 23 7.32 2.57 25.87
N VAL A 24 8.65 2.48 25.78
CA VAL A 24 9.39 2.78 24.54
C VAL A 24 9.00 1.84 23.40
N SER A 25 8.88 0.54 23.66
CA SER A 25 8.50 -0.43 22.63
C SER A 25 7.08 -0.23 22.12
N THR A 26 6.12 0.12 22.98
CA THR A 26 4.75 0.44 22.54
C THR A 26 4.70 1.68 21.64
N ILE A 27 5.44 2.75 21.99
CA ILE A 27 5.54 3.95 21.14
C ILE A 27 6.17 3.59 19.79
N ALA A 28 7.23 2.78 19.79
CA ALA A 28 7.90 2.34 18.57
C ALA A 28 6.97 1.51 17.67
N VAL A 29 6.20 0.57 18.23
CA VAL A 29 5.24 -0.24 17.47
C VAL A 29 4.12 0.63 16.88
N LEU A 30 3.58 1.58 17.65
CA LEU A 30 2.56 2.49 17.14
C LEU A 30 3.08 3.35 15.97
N GLY A 31 4.30 3.87 16.08
CA GLY A 31 4.94 4.62 15.01
C GLY A 31 5.18 3.76 13.75
N LEU A 32 5.61 2.51 13.93
CA LEU A 32 5.82 1.58 12.82
C LEU A 32 4.51 1.20 12.11
N VAL A 33 3.42 1.00 12.86
CA VAL A 33 2.12 0.65 12.27
C VAL A 33 1.60 1.78 11.38
N VAL A 34 1.63 3.02 11.89
CA VAL A 34 1.22 4.19 11.09
C VAL A 34 2.14 4.38 9.89
N GLY A 35 3.46 4.31 10.10
CA GLY A 35 4.44 4.46 9.03
C GLY A 35 4.29 3.40 7.93
N LEU A 36 4.04 2.13 8.29
CA LEU A 36 3.83 1.06 7.32
C LEU A 36 2.50 1.21 6.58
N SER A 37 1.46 1.71 7.24
CA SER A 37 0.17 2.01 6.60
C SER A 37 0.32 3.09 5.52
N GLU A 38 1.00 4.19 5.84
CA GLU A 38 1.27 5.28 4.89
C GLU A 38 2.15 4.83 3.71
N LEU A 39 3.16 3.98 3.98
CA LEU A 39 3.97 3.40 2.92
C LEU A 39 3.14 2.51 1.98
N ALA A 40 2.25 1.69 2.52
CA ALA A 40 1.39 0.82 1.71
C ALA A 40 0.45 1.64 0.82
N ILE A 41 -0.17 2.70 1.35
CA ILE A 41 -1.05 3.59 0.59
C ILE A 41 -0.26 4.30 -0.52
N ASN A 42 0.88 4.90 -0.21
CA ASN A 42 1.68 5.61 -1.21
C ASN A 42 2.19 4.68 -2.33
N ILE A 43 2.61 3.46 -2.00
CA ILE A 43 3.03 2.50 -3.03
C ILE A 43 1.87 2.15 -3.97
N ASN A 44 0.66 1.97 -3.45
CA ASN A 44 -0.50 1.69 -4.29
C ASN A 44 -0.83 2.87 -5.20
N ASN A 45 -0.76 4.10 -4.69
CA ASN A 45 -1.00 5.31 -5.49
C ASN A 45 0.03 5.45 -6.62
N GLU A 46 1.32 5.22 -6.35
CA GLU A 46 2.35 5.27 -7.40
C GLU A 46 2.17 4.15 -8.45
N LEU A 47 1.67 2.98 -8.04
CA LEU A 47 1.35 1.90 -8.98
C LEU A 47 0.13 2.23 -9.85
N GLU A 48 -0.85 2.92 -9.28
CA GLU A 48 -2.00 3.46 -10.01
C GLU A 48 -1.57 4.51 -11.03
N ASP A 49 -0.70 5.45 -10.65
CA ASP A 49 -0.12 6.46 -11.54
C ASP A 49 0.65 5.80 -12.70
N VAL A 50 1.44 4.76 -12.41
CA VAL A 50 2.12 3.97 -13.45
C VAL A 50 1.10 3.31 -14.38
N GLY A 51 0.04 2.72 -13.85
CA GLY A 51 -1.04 2.12 -14.64
C GLY A 51 -1.73 3.13 -15.56
N SER A 52 -2.05 4.31 -15.03
CA SER A 52 -2.61 5.43 -15.79
C SER A 52 -1.66 5.91 -16.89
N ALA A 53 -0.36 6.04 -16.59
CA ALA A 53 0.65 6.40 -17.58
C ALA A 53 0.70 5.39 -18.74
N PHE A 54 0.61 4.08 -18.46
CA PHE A 54 0.49 3.06 -19.50
C PHE A 54 -0.81 3.17 -20.30
N SER A 55 -1.95 3.44 -19.64
CA SER A 55 -3.23 3.64 -20.33
C SER A 55 -3.22 4.87 -21.25
N SER A 56 -2.55 5.95 -20.81
CA SER A 56 -2.39 7.21 -21.56
C SER A 56 -1.57 7.08 -22.84
N VAL A 57 -0.84 5.97 -23.02
CA VAL A 57 -0.17 5.67 -24.29
C VAL A 57 -1.23 5.55 -25.37
N GLN A 58 -0.98 6.19 -26.51
CA GLN A 58 -1.96 6.25 -27.59
C GLN A 58 -2.27 4.86 -28.17
N GLN A 59 -3.42 4.28 -27.78
CA GLN A 59 -3.92 2.97 -28.23
C GLN A 59 -4.77 3.04 -29.52
N SER A 60 -4.52 4.02 -30.39
CA SER A 60 -5.41 4.40 -31.52
C SER A 60 -5.39 3.46 -32.74
N TYR A 61 -4.86 2.24 -32.65
CA TYR A 61 -4.94 1.31 -33.77
C TYR A 61 -6.32 0.66 -33.84
N GLU A 62 -7.13 1.13 -34.77
CA GLU A 62 -8.44 0.57 -35.10
C GLU A 62 -8.47 0.18 -36.58
N TYR A 63 -9.05 -0.98 -36.90
CA TYR A 63 -9.37 -1.34 -38.27
C TYR A 63 -10.79 -1.90 -38.37
N GLY A 64 -11.50 -1.48 -39.41
CA GLY A 64 -12.87 -1.91 -39.69
C GLY A 64 -12.94 -3.30 -40.32
N GLY A 65 -13.99 -4.04 -39.97
CA GLY A 65 -14.36 -5.29 -40.62
C GLY A 65 -15.10 -5.06 -41.95
N THR A 66 -15.04 -6.01 -42.89
CA THR A 66 -15.88 -6.00 -44.10
C THR A 66 -16.88 -7.14 -44.05
N TRP A 67 -18.06 -6.92 -44.64
CA TRP A 67 -19.13 -7.90 -44.69
C TRP A 67 -19.66 -8.04 -46.12
N GLY A 68 -19.81 -9.29 -46.57
CA GLY A 68 -20.42 -9.67 -47.85
C GLY A 68 -21.47 -10.78 -47.68
N CYS A 69 -22.16 -11.13 -48.77
CA CYS A 69 -23.34 -12.01 -48.72
C CYS A 69 -23.10 -13.45 -48.21
N LYS A 70 -21.85 -13.90 -48.08
CA LYS A 70 -21.50 -15.26 -47.62
C LYS A 70 -20.40 -15.30 -46.55
N ALA A 71 -19.79 -14.17 -46.22
CA ALA A 71 -18.72 -14.09 -45.23
C ALA A 71 -18.54 -12.64 -44.78
N GLY A 72 -18.14 -12.47 -43.53
CA GLY A 72 -17.68 -11.20 -42.99
C GLY A 72 -16.49 -11.45 -42.07
N PHE A 73 -15.67 -10.42 -41.89
CA PHE A 73 -14.62 -10.38 -40.88
C PHE A 73 -14.89 -9.20 -39.95
N SER A 74 -14.69 -9.42 -38.65
CA SER A 74 -14.82 -8.34 -37.65
C SER A 74 -13.57 -7.47 -37.66
N GLY A 75 -13.77 -6.18 -37.40
CA GLY A 75 -12.69 -5.26 -37.06
C GLY A 75 -12.17 -5.48 -35.64
N SER A 76 -11.17 -4.70 -35.25
CA SER A 76 -10.77 -4.53 -33.85
C SER A 76 -10.45 -3.07 -33.57
N GLY A 77 -10.82 -2.61 -32.38
CA GLY A 77 -10.44 -1.32 -31.82
C GLY A 77 -10.36 -1.44 -30.30
N PHE A 78 -9.68 -0.49 -29.67
CA PHE A 78 -9.66 -0.31 -28.21
C PHE A 78 -10.50 0.91 -27.85
N GLU A 79 -11.50 0.70 -26.99
CA GLU A 79 -12.36 1.76 -26.48
C GLU A 79 -12.21 1.78 -24.96
N ASP A 80 -11.59 2.83 -24.44
CA ASP A 80 -11.47 3.05 -23.00
C ASP A 80 -12.81 3.58 -22.47
N HIS A 81 -13.35 2.97 -21.43
CA HIS A 81 -14.61 3.37 -20.82
C HIS A 81 -14.32 3.92 -19.42
N PRO A 82 -14.88 5.08 -19.04
CA PRO A 82 -14.66 5.64 -17.72
C PRO A 82 -15.15 4.66 -16.65
N ASP A 83 -14.24 4.25 -15.78
CA ASP A 83 -14.49 3.43 -14.61
C ASP A 83 -14.45 4.26 -13.32
N LEU A 84 -14.67 3.60 -12.18
CA LEU A 84 -14.79 4.25 -10.87
C LEU A 84 -13.51 5.02 -10.44
N CYS A 85 -12.39 4.83 -11.15
CA CYS A 85 -11.08 5.44 -10.90
C CYS A 85 -10.56 6.27 -12.10
N SER A 86 -11.42 6.60 -13.07
CA SER A 86 -11.02 7.35 -14.27
C SER A 86 -11.10 8.89 -14.13
N ASP A 87 -11.64 9.39 -13.02
CA ASP A 87 -11.72 10.82 -12.69
C ASP A 87 -10.64 11.20 -11.66
N GLU A 88 -10.12 12.44 -11.74
CA GLU A 88 -9.17 13.11 -10.80
C GLU A 88 -9.70 13.24 -9.35
N CYS A 89 -10.70 12.46 -8.93
CA CYS A 89 -11.12 12.32 -7.54
C CYS A 89 -10.11 11.45 -6.74
N ASP A 90 -8.83 11.72 -6.95
CA ASP A 90 -7.72 11.23 -6.15
C ASP A 90 -7.99 11.53 -4.68
N ILE A 91 -7.72 10.53 -3.84
CA ILE A 91 -7.71 10.65 -2.39
C ILE A 91 -6.82 11.82 -1.95
N ARG A 92 -7.47 12.92 -1.57
CA ARG A 92 -6.86 14.03 -0.82
C ARG A 92 -6.72 13.70 0.66
#